data_AF-A0A9D8EI95-F1
#
_entry.id   AF-A0A9D8EI95-F1
#
_cell.length_a   1.000
_cell.length_b   1.000
_cell.length_c   1.000
_cell.angle_alpha   90.00
_cell.angle_beta   90.00
_cell.angle_gamma   90.00
#
_symmetry.space_group_name_H-M   'P 1'
#
loop_
_entity.id
_entity.type
_entity.pdbx_description
1 polymer ?
#
loop_
_entity_poly.entity_id
_entity_poly.type
_entity_poly.pdbx_seq_one_letter_code
_entity_poly.pdbx_strand_id
1 'polypeptide(L)'
;MFLLAIIIFAPLSFYIFNFNYYNELYEKNGVYEKLDRNDVAVITKSVFNFFRHNQQFKEFKLKGNINYFNEREINHLDDVRILLNKIFIIFYSSIAVFVILALFLIDRNYPVFIKNISLIFIISSSTIIVFLTVLYFLANNFGSLFDKFHLAFFPQGNWENFQKVR
;
A
#
# COMPACT_ATOMS: atom_id res chain seq x y z
N MET A 1 -3.85 18.31 -2.51
CA MET A 1 -4.46 17.02 -2.10
C MET A 1 -4.13 15.89 -3.09
N PHE A 2 -4.46 16.00 -4.38
CA PHE A 2 -4.16 14.94 -5.37
C PHE A 2 -2.68 14.57 -5.45
N LEU A 3 -1.78 15.56 -5.47
CA LEU A 3 -0.33 15.32 -5.45
C LEU A 3 0.12 14.55 -4.19
N LEU A 4 -0.48 14.82 -3.02
CA LEU A 4 -0.17 14.08 -1.79
C LEU A 4 -0.63 12.62 -1.90
N ALA A 5 -1.83 12.36 -2.41
CA ALA A 5 -2.32 11.01 -2.64
C ALA A 5 -1.40 10.24 -3.62
N ILE A 6 -0.89 10.92 -4.66
CA ILE A 6 0.09 10.34 -5.59
C ILE A 6 1.39 10.01 -4.84
N ILE A 7 1.95 10.94 -4.06
CA ILE A 7 3.20 10.73 -3.32
C ILE A 7 3.06 9.57 -2.31
N ILE A 8 1.94 9.49 -1.59
CA ILE A 8 1.70 8.45 -0.58
C ILE A 8 1.53 7.07 -1.21
N PHE A 9 0.72 6.95 -2.27
CA PHE A 9 0.35 5.65 -2.83
C PHE A 9 1.25 5.20 -3.98
N ALA A 10 2.10 6.07 -4.53
CA ALA A 10 3.04 5.69 -5.59
C ALA A 10 3.99 4.55 -5.17
N PRO A 11 4.69 4.61 -4.01
CA PRO A 11 5.53 3.50 -3.57
C PRO A 11 4.76 2.20 -3.44
N LEU A 12 3.55 2.25 -2.84
CA LEU A 12 2.69 1.08 -2.71
C LEU A 12 2.37 0.48 -4.08
N SER A 13 1.92 1.29 -5.04
CA SER A 13 1.59 0.85 -6.40
C SER A 13 2.77 0.22 -7.13
N PHE A 14 3.99 0.70 -6.85
CA PHE A 14 5.22 0.22 -7.50
C PHE A 14 5.72 -1.10 -6.90
N TYR A 15 5.68 -1.24 -5.57
CA TYR A 15 6.31 -2.38 -4.89
C TYR A 15 5.37 -3.56 -4.62
N ILE A 16 4.07 -3.34 -4.48
CA ILE A 16 3.12 -4.37 -4.00
C ILE A 16 3.06 -5.65 -4.87
N PHE A 17 3.38 -5.55 -6.16
CA PHE A 17 3.42 -6.69 -7.09
C PHE A 17 4.83 -6.98 -7.62
N ASN A 18 5.87 -6.41 -7.00
CA ASN A 18 7.25 -6.59 -7.42
C ASN A 18 7.85 -7.83 -6.74
N PHE A 19 7.81 -8.98 -7.43
CA PHE A 19 8.34 -10.23 -6.89
C PHE A 19 9.81 -10.14 -6.48
N ASN A 20 10.65 -9.43 -7.26
CA ASN A 20 12.08 -9.31 -6.97
C ASN A 20 12.32 -8.56 -5.66
N TYR A 21 11.57 -7.49 -5.41
CA TYR A 21 11.60 -6.75 -4.14
C TYR A 21 11.29 -7.67 -2.95
N TYR A 22 10.24 -8.48 -3.03
CA TYR A 22 9.92 -9.43 -1.96
C TYR A 22 10.97 -10.54 -1.84
N ASN A 23 11.49 -11.06 -2.95
CA ASN A 23 12.53 -12.09 -2.93
C ASN A 23 13.82 -11.59 -2.25
N GLU A 24 14.24 -10.36 -2.51
CA GLU A 24 15.35 -9.71 -1.79
C GLU A 24 15.04 -9.55 -0.29
N LEU A 25 13.81 -9.15 0.04
CA LEU A 25 13.39 -9.00 1.43
C LEU A 25 13.36 -10.34 2.17
N TYR A 26 12.89 -11.41 1.53
CA TYR A 26 12.87 -12.75 2.09
C TYR A 26 14.28 -13.28 2.35
N GLU A 27 15.22 -13.03 1.44
CA GLU A 27 16.63 -13.35 1.63
C GLU A 27 17.21 -12.61 2.84
N LYS A 28 17.01 -11.28 2.87
CA LYS A 28 17.56 -10.40 3.91
C LYS A 28 17.07 -10.75 5.31
N ASN A 29 15.85 -11.29 5.44
CA ASN A 29 15.23 -11.63 6.71
C ASN A 29 15.30 -13.13 7.05
N GLY A 30 16.13 -13.91 6.34
CA GLY A 30 16.34 -15.33 6.66
C GLY A 30 15.11 -16.21 6.45
N VAL A 31 14.17 -15.81 5.59
CA VAL A 31 12.93 -16.58 5.34
C VAL A 31 13.26 -17.93 4.72
N TYR A 32 14.22 -17.96 3.80
CA TYR A 32 14.64 -19.19 3.12
C TYR A 32 15.47 -20.15 3.98
N GLU A 33 15.84 -19.74 5.20
CA GLU A 33 16.44 -20.65 6.18
C GLU A 33 15.39 -21.56 6.82
N LYS A 34 14.12 -21.13 6.81
CA LYS A 34 12.98 -21.83 7.44
C LYS A 34 12.00 -22.39 6.42
N LEU A 35 11.84 -21.74 5.28
CA LEU A 35 10.84 -22.06 4.26
C LEU A 35 11.52 -22.42 2.93
N ASP A 36 10.94 -23.37 2.20
CA ASP A 36 11.40 -23.68 0.84
C ASP A 36 11.16 -22.50 -0.11
N ARG A 37 12.18 -22.14 -0.89
CA ARG A 37 12.14 -20.99 -1.80
C ARG A 37 11.03 -21.11 -2.85
N ASN A 38 10.77 -22.31 -3.36
CA ASN A 38 9.72 -22.51 -4.37
C ASN A 38 8.34 -22.35 -3.74
N ASP A 39 8.14 -22.89 -2.54
CA ASP A 39 6.88 -22.76 -1.80
C ASP A 39 6.56 -21.28 -1.51
N VAL A 40 7.54 -20.53 -1.01
CA VAL A 40 7.41 -19.07 -0.81
C VAL A 40 7.08 -18.38 -2.12
N ALA A 41 7.76 -18.71 -3.22
CA ALA A 41 7.50 -18.10 -4.51
C ALA A 41 6.07 -18.37 -5.02
N VAL A 42 5.56 -19.59 -4.83
CA VAL A 42 4.20 -19.97 -5.19
C VAL A 42 3.17 -19.23 -4.33
N ILE A 43 3.41 -19.13 -3.01
CA ILE A 43 2.53 -18.38 -2.09
C ILE A 43 2.48 -16.91 -2.50
N THR A 44 3.63 -16.25 -2.66
CA THR A 44 3.70 -14.82 -3.02
C THR A 44 2.96 -14.54 -4.32
N LYS A 45 3.17 -15.37 -5.36
CA LYS A 45 2.43 -15.25 -6.63
C LYS A 45 0.94 -15.49 -6.47
N SER A 46 0.55 -16.41 -5.59
CA SER A 46 -0.87 -16.67 -5.28
C SER A 46 -1.52 -15.44 -4.64
N VAL A 47 -0.85 -14.79 -3.68
CA VAL A 47 -1.32 -13.54 -3.07
C VAL A 47 -1.43 -12.42 -4.12
N PHE A 48 -0.45 -12.28 -5.02
CA PHE A 48 -0.51 -11.29 -6.11
C PHE A 48 -1.72 -11.53 -7.02
N ASN A 49 -1.96 -12.78 -7.42
CA ASN A 49 -3.08 -13.13 -8.27
C ASN A 49 -4.43 -12.93 -7.55
N PHE A 50 -4.48 -13.22 -6.25
CA PHE A 50 -5.66 -12.94 -5.44
C PHE A 50 -5.96 -11.44 -5.40
N PHE A 51 -4.96 -10.60 -5.14
CA PHE A 51 -5.14 -9.15 -5.09
C PHE A 51 -5.45 -8.53 -6.46
N ARG A 52 -4.81 -8.99 -7.53
CA ARG A 52 -4.95 -8.39 -8.87
C ARG A 52 -6.15 -8.92 -9.65
N HIS A 53 -6.48 -10.20 -9.49
CA HIS A 53 -7.43 -10.91 -10.35
C HIS A 53 -8.57 -11.59 -9.58
N ASN A 54 -8.63 -11.46 -8.24
CA ASN A 54 -9.58 -12.21 -7.40
C ASN A 54 -9.47 -13.73 -7.66
N GLN A 55 -8.26 -14.21 -7.94
CA GLN A 55 -8.03 -15.63 -8.14
C GLN A 55 -8.04 -16.33 -6.79
N GLN A 56 -8.95 -17.30 -6.62
CA GLN A 56 -9.05 -18.10 -5.41
C GLN A 56 -7.75 -18.86 -5.12
N PHE A 57 -7.42 -18.98 -3.83
CA PHE A 57 -6.29 -19.75 -3.38
C PHE A 57 -6.51 -21.23 -3.68
N LYS A 58 -5.46 -21.89 -4.17
CA LYS A 58 -5.43 -23.35 -4.34
C LYS A 58 -4.54 -23.91 -3.25
N GLU A 59 -5.13 -24.58 -2.28
CA GLU A 59 -4.38 -25.20 -1.20
C GLU A 59 -3.39 -26.23 -1.77
N PHE A 60 -2.17 -26.21 -1.24
CA PHE A 60 -1.18 -27.24 -1.50
C PHE A 60 -0.34 -27.47 -0.25
N LYS A 61 0.22 -28.68 -0.12
CA LYS A 61 1.08 -29.03 1.01
C LYS A 61 2.45 -28.37 0.84
N LEU A 62 2.79 -27.50 1.79
CA LEU A 62 4.11 -26.91 1.90
C LEU A 62 5.10 -27.92 2.48
N LYS A 63 6.37 -27.81 2.09
CA LYS A 63 7.45 -28.56 2.74
C LYS A 63 7.59 -28.12 4.20
N GLY A 64 7.97 -29.07 5.06
CA GLY A 64 8.26 -28.78 6.47
C GLY A 64 7.05 -28.75 7.42
N ASN A 65 5.92 -29.39 7.06
CA ASN A 65 4.69 -29.44 7.88
C ASN A 65 4.08 -28.06 8.19
N ILE A 66 4.23 -27.12 7.26
CA ILE A 66 3.67 -25.79 7.39
C ILE A 66 2.29 -25.79 6.73
N ASN A 67 1.30 -25.27 7.45
CA ASN A 67 -0.06 -25.16 6.93
C ASN A 67 -0.14 -24.01 5.93
N TYR A 68 -0.94 -24.22 4.88
CA TYR A 68 -1.36 -23.13 4.01
C TYR A 68 -2.30 -22.17 4.76
N PHE A 69 -2.67 -21.05 4.12
CA PHE A 69 -3.61 -20.10 4.69
C PHE A 69 -4.93 -20.79 5.09
N ASN A 70 -5.39 -20.52 6.31
CA ASN A 70 -6.72 -20.94 6.77
C ASN A 70 -7.82 -19.98 6.29
N GLU A 71 -9.08 -20.38 6.47
CA GLU A 71 -10.24 -19.59 6.01
C GLU A 71 -10.27 -18.18 6.60
N ARG A 72 -9.85 -18.00 7.87
CA ARG A 72 -9.82 -16.70 8.53
C ARG A 72 -8.76 -15.78 7.92
N GLU A 73 -7.59 -16.31 7.61
CA GLU A 73 -6.50 -15.58 6.94
C GLU A 73 -6.88 -15.19 5.53
N ILE A 74 -7.55 -16.09 4.79
CA ILE A 74 -8.10 -15.79 3.45
C ILE A 74 -9.14 -14.68 3.53
N ASN A 75 -10.05 -14.72 4.50
CA ASN A 75 -11.04 -13.66 4.72
C ASN A 75 -10.36 -12.31 5.03
N HIS A 76 -9.29 -12.31 5.83
CA HIS A 76 -8.52 -11.10 6.09
C HIS A 76 -7.83 -10.57 4.81
N LEU A 77 -7.27 -11.45 3.99
CA LEU A 77 -6.70 -11.05 2.70
C LEU A 77 -7.77 -10.45 1.77
N ASP A 78 -9.00 -10.96 1.80
CA ASP A 78 -10.13 -10.40 1.04
C ASP A 78 -10.44 -8.96 1.46
N ASP A 79 -10.49 -8.72 2.77
CA ASP A 79 -10.67 -7.38 3.35
C ASP A 79 -9.57 -6.41 2.87
N VAL A 80 -8.30 -6.86 2.89
CA VAL A 80 -7.14 -6.09 2.42
C VAL A 80 -7.22 -5.84 0.92
N ARG A 81 -7.66 -6.82 0.12
CA ARG A 81 -7.84 -6.64 -1.33
C ARG A 81 -8.86 -5.55 -1.63
N ILE A 82 -10.00 -5.57 -0.95
CA ILE A 82 -11.05 -4.55 -1.13
C ILE A 82 -10.49 -3.17 -0.79
N LEU A 83 -9.72 -3.06 0.28
CA LEU A 83 -9.02 -1.82 0.65
C LEU A 83 -8.02 -1.38 -0.42
N LEU A 84 -7.17 -2.28 -0.93
CA LEU A 84 -6.20 -1.99 -1.98
C LEU A 84 -6.87 -1.50 -3.27
N ASN A 85 -7.98 -2.11 -3.66
CA ASN A 85 -8.76 -1.66 -4.82
C ASN A 85 -9.27 -0.22 -4.65
N LYS A 86 -9.79 0.13 -3.46
CA LYS A 86 -10.20 1.51 -3.14
C LYS A 86 -9.02 2.47 -3.21
N ILE A 87 -7.86 2.08 -2.66
CA ILE A 87 -6.62 2.88 -2.72
C ILE A 87 -6.18 3.11 -4.17
N PHE A 88 -6.18 2.08 -5.01
CA PHE A 88 -5.79 2.23 -6.42
C PHE A 88 -6.76 3.09 -7.21
N ILE A 89 -8.06 2.99 -6.97
CA ILE A 89 -9.05 3.89 -7.57
C ILE A 89 -8.71 5.34 -7.23
N ILE A 90 -8.48 5.65 -5.94
CA ILE A 90 -8.11 6.99 -5.48
C ILE A 90 -6.79 7.45 -6.11
N PHE A 91 -5.80 6.57 -6.17
CA PHE A 91 -4.48 6.85 -6.73
C PHE A 91 -4.55 7.19 -8.22
N TYR A 92 -5.12 6.31 -9.05
CA TYR A 92 -5.22 6.54 -10.48
C TYR A 92 -6.17 7.70 -10.83
N SER A 93 -7.26 7.89 -10.08
CA SER A 93 -8.10 9.09 -10.25
C SER A 93 -7.34 10.37 -9.90
N SER A 94 -6.48 10.34 -8.87
CA SER A 94 -5.65 11.49 -8.49
C SER A 94 -4.63 11.82 -9.58
N ILE A 95 -4.01 10.81 -10.20
CA ILE A 95 -3.12 11.01 -11.36
C ILE A 95 -3.88 11.64 -12.52
N ALA A 96 -5.03 11.08 -12.90
CA ALA A 96 -5.82 11.59 -14.03
C ALA A 96 -6.22 13.06 -13.83
N VAL A 97 -6.77 13.40 -12.66
CA VAL A 97 -7.14 14.79 -12.32
C VAL A 97 -5.91 15.70 -12.30
N PHE A 98 -4.79 15.25 -11.73
CA PHE A 98 -3.57 16.04 -11.68
C PHE A 98 -3.04 16.36 -13.09
N VAL A 99 -3.04 15.38 -14.00
CA VAL A 99 -2.63 15.57 -15.40
C VAL A 99 -3.57 16.54 -16.12
N ILE A 100 -4.90 16.39 -15.95
CA ILE A 100 -5.89 17.31 -16.55
C ILE A 100 -5.65 18.75 -16.07
N LEU A 101 -5.47 18.95 -14.76
CA LEU A 101 -5.17 20.27 -14.19
C LEU A 101 -3.85 20.85 -14.72
N ALA A 102 -2.82 20.01 -14.86
CA ALA A 102 -1.54 20.44 -15.43
C ALA A 102 -1.69 20.89 -16.88
N LEU A 103 -2.49 20.20 -17.70
CA LEU A 103 -2.75 20.58 -19.09
C LEU A 103 -3.49 21.92 -19.20
N PHE A 104 -4.50 22.16 -18.35
CA PHE A 104 -5.22 23.44 -18.33
C PHE A 104 -4.36 24.65 -17.94
N LEU A 105 -3.22 24.42 -17.29
CA LEU A 105 -2.28 25.47 -16.89
C LEU A 105 -1.32 25.89 -18.01
N ILE A 106 -1.18 25.08 -19.07
CA ILE A 106 -0.24 25.35 -20.18
C ILE A 106 -0.73 26.51 -21.08
N ASP A 107 -2.04 26.74 -21.17
CA ASP A 107 -2.67 27.64 -22.15
C ASP A 107 -2.91 29.09 -21.68
N ARG A 108 -2.26 29.55 -20.60
CA ARG A 108 -2.55 30.86 -19.98
C ARG A 108 -1.44 31.89 -20.14
N ASN A 109 -1.88 33.13 -20.36
CA ASN A 109 -1.08 34.35 -20.44
C ASN A 109 -0.05 34.44 -19.28
N TYR A 110 1.23 34.36 -19.63
CA TYR A 110 2.40 34.19 -18.75
C TYR A 110 2.44 35.09 -17.48
N PRO A 111 2.08 36.39 -17.52
CA PRO A 111 2.21 37.25 -16.34
C PRO A 111 1.19 36.96 -15.21
N VAL A 112 0.00 36.47 -15.53
CA VAL A 112 -1.01 36.08 -14.52
C VAL A 112 -0.64 34.74 -13.88
N PHE A 113 -0.02 33.84 -14.66
CA PHE A 113 0.48 32.55 -14.20
C PHE A 113 1.60 32.69 -13.16
N ILE A 114 2.59 33.56 -13.42
CA ILE A 114 3.71 33.81 -12.49
C ILE A 114 3.24 34.39 -11.15
N LYS A 115 2.26 35.31 -11.14
CA LYS A 115 1.71 35.88 -9.89
C LYS A 115 1.04 34.82 -9.02
N ASN A 116 0.38 33.84 -9.63
CA ASN A 116 -0.28 32.75 -8.92
C ASN A 116 0.69 31.66 -8.46
N ILE A 117 1.83 31.49 -9.14
CA ILE A 117 2.87 30.51 -8.78
C ILE A 117 3.45 30.76 -7.39
N SER A 118 3.72 32.01 -7.00
CA SER A 118 4.31 32.30 -5.69
C SER A 118 3.41 31.87 -4.53
N LEU A 119 2.10 32.08 -4.66
CA LEU A 119 1.11 31.61 -3.68
C LEU A 119 1.01 30.08 -3.66
N ILE A 120 1.04 29.44 -4.83
CA ILE A 120 1.04 27.98 -4.95
C ILE A 120 2.27 27.39 -4.24
N PHE A 121 3.46 27.96 -4.43
CA PHE A 121 4.70 27.51 -3.80
C PHE A 121 4.69 27.63 -2.28
N ILE A 122 4.17 28.75 -1.75
CA ILE A 122 4.04 28.93 -0.29
C ILE A 122 3.07 27.90 0.28
N ILE A 123 1.89 27.75 -0.32
CA ILE A 123 0.87 26.80 0.14
C ILE A 123 1.38 25.36 0.03
N SER A 124 2.04 24.98 -1.06
CA SER A 124 2.58 23.63 -1.25
C SER A 124 3.68 23.32 -0.25
N SER A 125 4.57 24.27 0.03
CA SER A 125 5.68 24.08 0.97
C SER A 125 5.18 23.92 2.40
N SER A 126 4.26 24.76 2.85
CA SER A 126 3.61 24.63 4.16
C SER A 126 2.86 23.30 4.28
N THR A 127 2.16 22.88 3.22
CA THR A 127 1.44 21.61 3.19
C THR A 127 2.39 20.41 3.34
N ILE A 128 3.55 20.43 2.67
CA ILE A 128 4.55 19.36 2.78
C ILE A 128 5.12 19.28 4.19
N ILE A 129 5.44 20.42 4.83
CA ILE A 129 5.95 20.45 6.20
C ILE A 129 4.92 19.83 7.16
N VAL A 130 3.66 20.27 7.10
CA VAL A 130 2.58 19.71 7.92
C VAL A 130 2.44 18.20 7.68
N PHE A 131 2.49 17.78 6.42
CA PHE A 131 2.42 16.37 6.05
C PHE A 131 3.56 15.53 6.64
N LEU A 132 4.81 16.01 6.56
CA LEU A 132 5.96 15.34 7.16
C LEU A 132 5.86 15.28 8.69
N THR A 133 5.36 16.34 9.34
CA THR A 133 5.09 16.34 10.78
C THR A 133 4.06 15.28 11.14
N VAL A 134 2.96 15.17 10.40
CA VAL A 134 1.95 14.12 10.62
C VAL A 134 2.57 12.73 10.46
N LEU A 135 3.33 12.48 9.39
CA LEU A 135 4.01 11.20 9.18
C LEU A 135 4.96 10.85 10.33
N TYR A 136 5.72 11.82 10.84
CA TYR A 136 6.61 11.62 11.98
C TYR A 136 5.84 11.18 13.24
N PHE A 137 4.70 11.82 13.54
CA PHE A 137 3.85 11.40 14.66
C PHE A 137 3.22 10.03 14.46
N LEU A 138 2.80 9.71 13.22
CA LEU A 138 2.25 8.41 12.88
C LEU A 138 3.29 7.30 13.05
N ALA A 139 4.53 7.55 12.64
CA ALA A 139 5.62 6.58 12.76
C ALA A 139 5.94 6.25 14.22
N ASN A 140 6.00 7.25 15.10
CA ASN A 140 6.29 7.07 16.53
C ASN A 140 5.17 6.32 17.29
N ASN A 141 3.94 6.33 16.77
CA ASN A 141 2.77 5.71 17.40
C ASN A 141 2.24 4.51 16.61
N PHE A 142 3.07 3.93 15.75
CA PHE A 142 2.64 2.92 14.77
C PHE A 142 1.84 1.78 15.39
N GLY A 143 2.26 1.24 16.54
CA GLY A 143 1.54 0.14 17.20
C GLY A 143 0.09 0.50 17.55
N SER A 144 -0.12 1.57 18.32
CA SER A 144 -1.47 2.00 18.69
C SER A 144 -2.33 2.40 17.49
N LEU A 145 -1.71 3.02 16.48
CA LEU A 145 -2.42 3.42 15.26
C LEU A 145 -2.78 2.23 14.40
N PHE A 146 -1.93 1.21 14.32
CA PHE A 146 -2.20 -0.04 13.65
C PHE A 146 -3.42 -0.72 14.24
N ASP A 147 -3.51 -0.81 15.58
CA ASP A 147 -4.65 -1.43 16.26
C ASP A 147 -5.94 -0.67 16.01
N LYS A 148 -5.92 0.66 16.19
CA LYS A 148 -7.07 1.53 15.93
C LYS A 148 -7.53 1.46 14.48
N PHE A 149 -6.59 1.38 13.54
CA PHE A 149 -6.89 1.21 12.13
C PHE A 149 -7.62 -0.11 11.90
N HIS A 150 -7.10 -1.22 12.40
CA HIS A 150 -7.75 -2.52 12.18
C HIS A 150 -9.08 -2.65 12.91
N LEU A 151 -9.23 -2.05 14.09
CA LEU A 151 -10.53 -1.97 14.77
C LEU A 151 -11.55 -1.16 13.97
N ALA A 152 -11.13 -0.08 13.31
CA ALA A 152 -12.03 0.77 12.52
C ALA A 152 -12.43 0.14 11.18
N PHE A 153 -11.48 -0.50 10.48
CA PHE A 153 -11.70 -1.03 9.13
C PHE A 153 -12.06 -2.51 9.09
N PHE A 154 -11.70 -3.28 10.12
CA PHE A 154 -11.89 -4.73 10.20
C PHE A 154 -12.42 -5.15 11.59
N PRO A 155 -13.62 -4.68 11.98
CA PRO A 155 -14.19 -4.91 13.32
C PRO A 155 -14.44 -6.38 13.66
N GLN A 156 -14.53 -7.26 12.65
CA GLN A 156 -14.67 -8.71 12.78
C GLN A 156 -13.44 -9.42 13.40
N GLY A 157 -12.30 -8.73 13.53
CA GLY A 157 -11.14 -9.25 14.26
C GLY A 157 -10.34 -10.33 13.52
N ASN A 158 -10.52 -10.50 12.21
CA ASN A 158 -9.76 -11.47 11.41
C ASN A 158 -8.25 -11.20 11.37
N TRP A 159 -7.81 -10.04 11.86
CA TRP A 159 -6.42 -9.56 11.88
C TRP A 159 -5.68 -9.83 13.21
N GLU A 160 -6.38 -10.21 14.29
CA GLU A 160 -5.85 -10.17 15.66
C GLU A 160 -4.69 -11.15 15.92
N ASN A 161 -4.67 -12.30 15.23
CA ASN A 161 -3.62 -13.31 15.41
C ASN A 161 -2.26 -12.95 14.75
N PHE A 162 -2.22 -11.97 13.83
CA PHE A 162 -0.95 -11.53 13.24
C PHE A 162 -0.04 -10.80 14.22
N GLN A 163 -0.55 -10.41 15.39
CA GLN A 163 0.21 -9.72 16.44
C GLN A 163 0.92 -10.66 17.43
N LYS A 164 0.54 -11.94 17.49
CA LYS A 164 1.13 -12.91 18.44
C LYS A 164 2.45 -13.53 17.97
N VAL A 165 2.97 -13.12 16.81
CA VAL A 165 4.20 -13.67 16.19
C VAL A 165 5.36 -12.65 16.20
N ARG A 166 5.26 -11.56 16.97
CA ARG A 166 6.41 -10.68 17.30
C ARG A 166 6.96 -10.98 18.68
#